data_AF-A0A970NLB2-F1
#
_entry.id   AF-A0A970NLB2-F1
#
_cell.length_a   1.000
_cell.length_b   1.000
_cell.length_c   1.000
_cell.angle_alpha   90.00
_cell.angle_beta   90.00
_cell.angle_gamma   90.00
#
_symmetry.space_group_name_H-M   'P 1'
#
loop_
_entity.id
_entity.type
_entity.pdbx_description
1 polymer ?
#
loop_
_entity_poly.entity_id
_entity_poly.type
_entity_poly.pdbx_seq_one_letter_code
_entity_poly.pdbx_strand_id
1 'polypeptide(L)'
;MPEDNVQETPEKSESPQAPQAPQAAPAPPKKKGLSGGAIIILVIGVIAVVAGTFYAAEIKHIWILQPWNKSAPMAVIEAATQALQSRDKEALQSVGPGLVVIDQDGVITAVKPGPQAQRDLPVESLSPSGSASEAVLRYDYRPVKGFLNAYLPTEDGSWVRMTLRREKGVWQVTALAAEPVLPTE
;
A
#
# COMPACT_ATOMS: atom_id res chain seq x y z
N MET A 1 57.67 -41.70 98.92
CA MET A 1 58.43 -42.79 98.26
C MET A 1 58.46 -42.45 96.78
N PRO A 2 59.64 -42.44 96.15
CA PRO A 2 59.83 -42.01 94.76
C PRO A 2 59.57 -43.20 93.83
N GLU A 3 58.77 -43.02 92.78
CA GLU A 3 58.82 -43.91 91.62
C GLU A 3 58.67 -43.12 90.32
N ASP A 4 59.53 -43.54 89.40
CA ASP A 4 59.88 -43.00 88.10
C ASP A 4 58.75 -43.00 87.07
N ASN A 5 58.67 -41.89 86.34
CA ASN A 5 58.86 -41.82 84.89
C ASN A 5 58.33 -43.00 84.03
N VAL A 6 57.16 -42.83 83.40
CA VAL A 6 56.90 -43.34 82.05
C VAL A 6 56.07 -42.31 81.27
N GLN A 7 56.69 -41.78 80.22
CA GLN A 7 56.08 -41.07 79.10
C GLN A 7 54.94 -41.87 78.47
N GLU A 8 53.80 -41.23 78.23
CA GLU A 8 53.01 -41.40 77.00
C GLU A 8 52.04 -40.22 76.85
N THR A 9 52.33 -39.35 75.88
CA THR A 9 51.35 -38.45 75.23
C THR A 9 51.04 -39.14 73.90
N PRO A 10 49.79 -39.23 73.43
CA PRO A 10 48.98 -38.10 72.97
C PRO A 10 47.51 -38.26 73.48
N GLU A 11 46.54 -37.36 73.36
CA GLU A 11 46.14 -36.52 72.25
C GLU A 11 45.47 -35.24 72.75
N LYS A 12 45.84 -34.19 72.04
CA LYS A 12 45.30 -32.85 72.05
C LYS A 12 43.82 -32.88 71.70
N SER A 13 42.96 -32.40 72.61
CA SER A 13 41.65 -31.86 72.23
C SER A 13 41.87 -30.67 71.29
N GLU A 14 41.67 -30.87 69.99
CA GLU A 14 41.51 -29.78 69.04
C GLU A 14 40.55 -30.24 67.94
N SER A 15 39.34 -29.69 67.96
CA SER A 15 38.36 -29.86 66.91
C SER A 15 38.92 -29.34 65.59
N PRO A 16 39.04 -30.15 64.52
CA PRO A 16 39.37 -29.62 63.21
C PRO A 16 38.12 -29.02 62.59
N GLN A 17 38.16 -27.71 62.39
CA GLN A 17 37.21 -26.93 61.59
C GLN A 17 36.91 -27.62 60.25
N ALA A 18 35.64 -27.54 59.85
CA ALA A 18 35.17 -27.92 58.54
C ALA A 18 36.06 -27.35 57.41
N PRO A 19 36.33 -28.11 56.33
CA PRO A 19 37.04 -27.56 55.17
C PRO A 19 36.29 -26.35 54.63
N GLN A 20 36.91 -25.17 54.70
CA GLN A 20 36.45 -24.01 53.93
C GLN A 20 36.56 -24.36 52.45
N ALA A 21 35.42 -24.40 51.76
CA ALA A 21 35.37 -24.55 50.32
C ALA A 21 36.21 -23.45 49.66
N PRO A 22 36.99 -23.74 48.60
CA PRO A 22 37.71 -22.72 47.86
C PRO A 22 36.74 -21.63 47.42
N GLN A 23 36.98 -20.39 47.85
CA GLN A 23 36.26 -19.23 47.33
C GLN A 23 36.50 -19.16 45.82
N ALA A 24 35.48 -19.53 45.05
CA ALA A 24 35.50 -19.38 43.61
C ALA A 24 35.69 -17.89 43.27
N ALA A 25 36.76 -17.60 42.53
CA ALA A 25 36.99 -16.26 41.98
C ALA A 25 35.73 -15.78 41.23
N PRO A 26 35.35 -14.49 41.34
CA PRO A 26 34.21 -13.97 40.60
C PRO A 26 34.45 -14.18 39.10
N ALA A 27 33.54 -14.93 38.46
CA ALA A 27 33.63 -15.22 37.04
C ALA A 27 33.70 -13.91 36.23
N PRO A 28 34.55 -13.82 35.20
CA PRO A 28 34.66 -12.62 34.39
C PRO A 28 33.29 -12.31 33.75
N PRO A 29 32.93 -11.01 33.63
CA PRO A 29 31.65 -10.63 33.07
C PRO A 29 31.54 -11.20 31.65
N LYS A 30 30.53 -12.07 31.44
CA LYS A 30 30.20 -12.60 30.11
C LYS A 30 29.93 -11.39 29.22
N LYS A 31 30.82 -11.15 28.24
CA LYS A 31 30.56 -10.21 27.15
C LYS A 31 29.24 -10.66 26.53
N LYS A 32 28.16 -9.89 26.73
CA LYS A 32 26.89 -10.11 26.05
C LYS A 32 27.14 -9.85 24.56
N GLY A 33 27.58 -10.88 23.85
CA GLY A 33 27.61 -10.87 22.40
C GLY A 33 26.22 -10.50 21.90
N LEU A 34 26.15 -9.64 20.89
CA LEU A 34 24.91 -9.23 20.28
C LEU A 34 24.14 -10.51 19.89
N SER A 35 22.98 -10.75 20.53
CA SER A 35 22.19 -11.94 20.29
C SER A 35 21.88 -12.03 18.79
N GLY A 36 22.00 -13.22 18.18
CA GLY A 36 21.66 -13.40 16.76
C GLY A 36 20.25 -12.89 16.43
N GLY A 37 19.32 -12.93 17.39
CA GLY A 37 17.99 -12.32 17.24
C GLY A 37 18.01 -10.80 17.11
N ALA A 38 18.92 -10.10 17.79
CA ALA A 38 19.10 -8.66 17.64
C ALA A 38 19.65 -8.30 16.25
N ILE A 39 20.53 -9.13 15.69
CA ILE A 39 21.04 -8.97 14.32
C ILE A 39 19.91 -9.17 13.30
N ILE A 40 19.09 -10.21 13.46
CA ILE A 40 17.95 -10.48 12.57
C ILE A 40 16.94 -9.32 12.61
N ILE A 41 16.58 -8.82 13.80
CA ILE A 41 15.68 -7.67 13.94
C ILE A 41 16.27 -6.43 13.28
N LEU A 42 17.58 -6.20 13.43
CA LEU A 42 18.26 -5.08 12.80
C LEU A 42 18.26 -5.21 11.26
N VAL A 43 18.50 -6.39 10.72
CA VAL A 43 18.45 -6.66 9.27
C VAL A 43 17.04 -6.46 8.73
N ILE A 44 16.01 -7.01 9.39
CA ILE A 44 14.60 -6.80 9.01
C ILE A 44 14.24 -5.31 9.09
N GLY A 45 14.67 -4.62 10.15
CA GLY A 45 14.47 -3.18 10.31
C GLY A 45 15.09 -2.37 9.18
N VAL A 46 16.34 -2.68 8.81
CA VAL A 46 17.02 -2.03 7.67
C VAL A 46 16.29 -2.32 6.36
N ILE A 47 15.90 -3.57 6.10
CA ILE A 47 15.13 -3.93 4.89
C ILE A 47 13.80 -3.17 4.86
N ALA A 48 13.08 -3.10 5.99
CA ALA A 48 11.81 -2.37 6.09
C ALA A 48 11.99 -0.87 5.89
N VAL A 49 13.08 -0.28 6.39
CA VAL A 49 13.41 1.15 6.18
C VAL A 49 13.78 1.40 4.72
N VAL A 50 14.60 0.54 4.11
CA VAL A 50 14.99 0.64 2.70
C VAL A 50 13.76 0.46 1.79
N ALA A 51 12.94 -0.57 2.03
CA ALA A 51 11.72 -0.79 1.27
C ALA A 51 10.71 0.36 1.48
N GLY A 52 10.53 0.80 2.73
CA GLY A 52 9.62 1.89 3.07
C GLY A 52 10.03 3.23 2.49
N THR A 53 11.34 3.51 2.37
CA THR A 53 11.85 4.73 1.73
C THR A 53 11.82 4.63 0.20
N PHE A 54 12.20 3.48 -0.36
CA PHE A 54 12.24 3.27 -1.81
C PHE A 54 10.84 3.21 -2.43
N TYR A 55 9.87 2.60 -1.73
CA TYR A 55 8.47 2.48 -2.17
C TYR A 55 7.51 3.44 -1.44
N ALA A 56 8.05 4.50 -0.82
CA ALA A 56 7.24 5.45 -0.04
C ALA A 56 6.09 6.06 -0.87
N ALA A 57 6.36 6.36 -2.15
CA ALA A 57 5.39 6.93 -3.06
C ALA A 57 4.29 5.93 -3.41
N GLU A 58 4.65 4.70 -3.76
CA GLU A 58 3.73 3.62 -4.11
C GLU A 58 2.85 3.24 -2.92
N ILE A 59 3.43 3.09 -1.72
CA ILE A 59 2.69 2.82 -0.49
C ILE A 59 1.69 3.94 -0.23
N LYS A 60 2.11 5.20 -0.33
CA LYS A 60 1.22 6.36 -0.18
C LYS A 60 0.08 6.32 -1.20
N HIS A 61 0.35 5.96 -2.45
CA HIS A 61 -0.67 5.90 -3.50
C HIS A 61 -1.65 4.73 -3.30
N ILE A 62 -1.20 3.58 -2.78
CA ILE A 62 -2.08 2.47 -2.38
C ILE A 62 -3.08 2.95 -1.32
N TRP A 63 -2.63 3.73 -0.32
CA TRP A 63 -3.51 4.30 0.70
C TRP A 63 -4.45 5.39 0.18
N ILE A 64 -4.05 6.14 -0.86
CA ILE A 64 -4.91 7.17 -1.49
C ILE A 64 -6.00 6.52 -2.35
N LEU A 65 -5.61 5.58 -3.21
CA LEU A 65 -6.51 4.90 -4.15
C LEU A 65 -7.37 3.83 -3.47
N GLN A 66 -6.97 3.34 -2.29
CA GLN A 66 -7.75 2.39 -1.48
C GLN A 66 -8.38 1.27 -2.33
N PRO A 67 -7.60 0.41 -3.01
CA PRO A 67 -8.13 -0.59 -3.95
C PRO A 67 -9.11 -1.59 -3.32
N TRP A 68 -9.12 -1.71 -1.98
CA TRP A 68 -10.09 -2.49 -1.21
C TRP A 68 -11.46 -1.82 -1.06
N ASN A 69 -11.56 -0.49 -1.25
CA ASN A 69 -12.80 0.27 -1.19
C ASN A 69 -13.28 0.66 -2.59
N LYS A 70 -14.07 -0.23 -3.21
CA LYS A 70 -14.54 -0.05 -4.59
C LYS A 70 -15.86 0.70 -4.71
N SER A 71 -16.63 0.90 -3.64
CA SER A 71 -17.99 1.45 -3.73
C SER A 71 -18.00 2.87 -4.30
N ALA A 72 -17.16 3.75 -3.78
CA ALA A 72 -17.06 5.14 -4.21
C ALA A 72 -16.61 5.31 -5.68
N PRO A 73 -15.52 4.67 -6.15
CA PRO A 73 -15.16 4.77 -7.56
C PRO A 73 -16.19 4.12 -8.48
N MET A 74 -16.83 3.01 -8.08
CA MET A 74 -17.88 2.38 -8.88
C MET A 74 -19.12 3.27 -9.06
N ALA A 75 -19.53 3.99 -8.02
CA ALA A 75 -20.63 4.96 -8.12
C ALA A 75 -20.31 6.10 -9.10
N VAL A 76 -19.05 6.55 -9.15
CA VAL A 76 -18.60 7.57 -10.11
C VAL A 76 -18.57 7.01 -11.53
N ILE A 77 -18.12 5.77 -11.72
CA ILE A 77 -18.15 5.09 -13.02
C ILE A 77 -19.60 4.95 -13.50
N GLU A 78 -20.51 4.52 -12.63
CA GLU A 78 -21.93 4.37 -12.96
C GLU A 78 -22.57 5.70 -13.35
N ALA A 79 -22.36 6.75 -12.56
CA ALA A 79 -22.88 8.07 -12.87
C ALA A 79 -22.29 8.64 -14.17
N ALA A 80 -21.00 8.42 -14.44
CA ALA A 80 -20.37 8.83 -15.70
C ALA A 80 -20.92 8.05 -16.90
N THR A 81 -21.10 6.73 -16.77
CA THR A 81 -21.70 5.87 -17.81
C THR A 81 -23.12 6.33 -18.14
N GLN A 82 -23.94 6.55 -17.11
CA GLN A 82 -25.32 7.04 -17.31
C GLN A 82 -25.33 8.40 -17.99
N ALA A 83 -24.47 9.34 -17.56
CA ALA A 83 -24.37 10.67 -18.16
C ALA A 83 -23.94 10.63 -19.64
N LEU A 84 -23.03 9.74 -20.02
CA LEU A 84 -22.60 9.57 -21.41
C LEU A 84 -23.72 8.95 -22.26
N GLN A 85 -24.41 7.93 -21.75
CA GLN A 85 -25.53 7.28 -22.43
C GLN A 85 -26.74 8.21 -22.61
N SER A 86 -27.06 9.01 -21.58
CA SER A 86 -28.14 10.01 -21.64
C SER A 86 -27.74 11.31 -22.33
N ARG A 87 -26.46 11.47 -22.67
CA ARG A 87 -25.86 12.71 -23.20
C ARG A 87 -26.12 13.93 -22.32
N ASP A 88 -26.15 13.72 -21.00
CA ASP A 88 -26.39 14.75 -20.00
C ASP A 88 -25.08 15.44 -19.58
N LYS A 89 -24.92 16.69 -20.03
CA LYS A 89 -23.76 17.54 -19.74
C LYS A 89 -23.60 17.82 -18.26
N GLU A 90 -24.67 18.14 -17.54
CA GLU A 90 -24.60 18.53 -16.14
C GLU A 90 -24.21 17.33 -15.28
N ALA A 91 -24.80 16.17 -15.56
CA ALA A 91 -24.44 14.92 -14.91
C ALA A 91 -22.96 14.57 -15.15
N LEU A 92 -22.47 14.68 -16.39
CA LEU A 92 -21.07 14.37 -16.71
C LEU A 92 -20.10 15.36 -16.04
N GLN A 93 -20.44 16.65 -16.00
CA GLN A 93 -19.63 17.67 -15.33
C GLN A 93 -19.63 17.51 -13.79
N SER A 94 -20.70 16.97 -13.20
CA SER A 94 -20.75 16.73 -11.76
C SER A 94 -19.71 15.71 -11.28
N VAL A 95 -19.45 14.68 -12.11
CA VAL A 95 -18.49 13.61 -11.82
C VAL A 95 -17.11 13.85 -12.44
N GLY A 96 -17.02 14.72 -13.44
CA GLY A 96 -15.77 15.11 -14.09
C GLY A 96 -15.69 16.62 -14.31
N PRO A 97 -15.56 17.44 -13.25
CA PRO A 97 -15.58 18.90 -13.36
C PRO A 97 -14.42 19.49 -14.17
N GLY A 98 -13.35 18.71 -14.38
CA GLY A 98 -12.22 19.07 -15.22
C GLY A 98 -12.35 18.64 -16.69
N LEU A 99 -13.41 17.90 -17.06
CA LEU A 99 -13.64 17.48 -18.44
C LEU A 99 -14.17 18.66 -19.27
N VAL A 100 -13.64 18.83 -20.47
CA VAL A 100 -14.19 19.79 -21.42
C VAL A 100 -15.22 19.07 -22.27
N VAL A 101 -16.48 19.42 -22.04
CA VAL A 101 -17.63 18.85 -22.73
C VAL A 101 -18.08 19.83 -23.81
N ILE A 102 -18.27 19.33 -25.02
CA ILE A 102 -18.77 20.10 -26.17
C ILE A 102 -20.22 19.68 -26.36
N ASP A 103 -21.12 20.65 -26.31
CA ASP A 103 -22.55 20.46 -26.47
C ASP A 103 -23.10 21.30 -27.62
N GLN A 104 -24.15 20.78 -28.25
CA GLN A 104 -24.98 21.49 -29.20
C GLN A 104 -26.43 21.39 -28.71
N ASP A 105 -27.07 22.54 -28.51
CA ASP A 105 -28.46 22.62 -28.02
C ASP A 105 -28.72 21.86 -26.70
N GLY A 106 -27.71 21.81 -25.80
CA GLY A 106 -27.80 21.16 -24.50
C GLY A 106 -27.51 19.65 -24.50
N VAL A 107 -27.21 19.07 -25.66
CA VAL A 107 -26.84 17.64 -25.81
C VAL A 107 -25.35 17.51 -26.01
N ILE A 108 -24.70 16.59 -25.28
CA ILE A 108 -23.27 16.31 -25.49
C ILE A 108 -23.07 15.75 -26.90
N THR A 109 -22.17 16.37 -27.67
CA THR A 109 -21.75 15.89 -29.00
C THR A 109 -20.31 15.35 -28.97
N ALA A 110 -19.44 15.94 -28.16
CA ALA A 110 -18.07 15.47 -28.01
C ALA A 110 -17.50 15.78 -26.62
N VAL A 111 -16.45 15.05 -26.23
CA VAL A 111 -15.68 15.32 -25.01
C VAL A 111 -14.21 15.41 -25.36
N LYS A 112 -13.53 16.40 -24.79
CA LYS A 112 -12.08 16.50 -24.88
C LYS A 112 -11.46 15.55 -23.86
N PRO A 113 -10.68 14.54 -24.30
CA PRO A 113 -10.20 13.48 -23.42
C PRO A 113 -9.16 13.93 -22.38
N GLY A 114 -8.80 15.21 -22.36
CA GLY A 114 -7.98 15.84 -21.32
C GLY A 114 -7.46 17.21 -21.76
N PRO A 115 -6.82 17.98 -20.86
CA PRO A 115 -6.34 19.33 -21.16
C PRO A 115 -5.29 19.37 -22.29
N GLN A 116 -4.54 18.28 -22.50
CA GLN A 116 -3.54 18.16 -23.56
C GLN A 116 -4.03 17.41 -24.81
N ALA A 117 -5.27 16.93 -24.82
CA ALA A 117 -5.79 16.21 -25.96
C ALA A 117 -5.89 17.12 -27.18
N GLN A 118 -5.42 16.61 -28.32
CA GLN A 118 -5.35 17.35 -29.57
C GLN A 118 -6.65 17.28 -30.39
N ARG A 119 -7.52 16.31 -30.08
CA ARG A 119 -8.77 16.05 -30.78
C ARG A 119 -9.90 15.79 -29.81
N ASP A 120 -11.06 16.31 -30.13
CA ASP A 120 -12.31 16.01 -29.44
C ASP A 120 -12.83 14.64 -29.90
N LEU A 121 -13.35 13.85 -28.98
CA LEU A 121 -13.90 12.53 -29.27
C LEU A 121 -15.43 12.60 -29.29
N PRO A 122 -16.10 12.05 -30.32
CA PRO A 122 -17.55 12.04 -30.38
C PRO A 122 -18.11 11.22 -29.21
N VAL A 123 -19.21 11.67 -28.62
CA VAL A 123 -19.80 11.02 -27.44
C VAL A 123 -20.16 9.57 -27.70
N GLU A 124 -20.50 9.22 -28.94
CA GLU A 124 -20.81 7.86 -29.38
C GLU A 124 -19.62 6.92 -29.20
N SER A 125 -18.40 7.39 -29.46
CA SER A 125 -17.16 6.61 -29.23
C SER A 125 -16.78 6.47 -27.75
N LEU A 126 -17.44 7.24 -26.88
CA LEU A 126 -17.20 7.26 -25.45
C LEU A 126 -18.35 6.65 -24.65
N SER A 127 -19.46 6.30 -25.30
CA SER A 127 -20.66 5.80 -24.64
C SER A 127 -20.51 4.30 -24.39
N PRO A 128 -20.41 3.85 -23.13
CA PRO A 128 -20.34 2.42 -22.82
C PRO A 128 -21.64 1.73 -23.23
N SER A 129 -21.54 0.48 -23.72
CA SER A 129 -22.69 -0.39 -23.98
C SER A 129 -23.10 -1.21 -22.75
N GLY A 130 -22.14 -1.47 -21.85
CA GLY A 130 -22.32 -2.30 -20.65
C GLY A 130 -22.59 -1.51 -19.37
N SER A 131 -22.92 -2.25 -18.31
CA SER A 131 -23.10 -1.70 -16.97
C SER A 131 -21.76 -1.35 -16.30
N ALA A 132 -21.76 -0.45 -15.31
CA ALA A 132 -20.57 -0.15 -14.52
C ALA A 132 -19.96 -1.40 -13.86
N SER A 133 -20.77 -2.38 -13.49
CA SER A 133 -20.33 -3.66 -12.91
C SER A 133 -19.47 -4.51 -13.84
N GLU A 134 -19.54 -4.30 -15.15
CA GLU A 134 -18.71 -5.00 -16.14
C GLU A 134 -17.35 -4.33 -16.36
N ALA A 135 -17.11 -3.18 -15.70
CA ALA A 135 -15.87 -2.44 -15.87
C ALA A 135 -14.65 -3.25 -15.40
N VAL A 136 -13.65 -3.33 -16.28
CA VAL A 136 -12.32 -3.85 -15.92
C VAL A 136 -11.54 -2.72 -15.24
N LEU A 137 -11.19 -2.91 -13.97
CA LEU A 137 -10.51 -1.90 -13.17
C LEU A 137 -9.00 -2.14 -13.11
N ARG A 138 -8.19 -1.10 -13.38
CA ARG A 138 -6.73 -1.13 -13.26
C ARG A 138 -6.21 0.06 -12.48
N TYR A 139 -5.37 -0.23 -11.49
CA TYR A 139 -4.79 0.79 -10.62
C TYR A 139 -3.34 1.04 -11.03
N ASP A 140 -3.02 2.28 -11.41
CA ASP A 140 -1.64 2.71 -11.62
C ASP A 140 -1.20 3.56 -10.44
N TYR A 141 -0.16 3.11 -9.76
CA TYR A 141 0.40 3.76 -8.57
C TYR A 141 1.66 4.59 -8.88
N ARG A 142 2.18 4.59 -10.11
CA ARG A 142 3.46 5.25 -10.42
C ARG A 142 3.38 6.78 -10.56
N PRO A 143 2.34 7.38 -11.17
CA PRO A 143 2.22 8.84 -11.24
C PRO A 143 2.09 9.45 -9.85
N VAL A 144 2.48 10.73 -9.68
CA VAL A 144 2.53 11.52 -8.42
C VAL A 144 1.19 11.59 -7.62
N LYS A 145 0.10 11.04 -8.16
CA LYS A 145 -1.20 10.91 -7.48
C LYS A 145 -1.89 9.56 -7.67
N GLY A 146 -1.29 8.65 -8.45
CA GLY A 146 -1.93 7.45 -8.97
C GLY A 146 -3.22 7.74 -9.75
N PHE A 147 -3.78 6.71 -10.39
CA PHE A 147 -5.13 6.76 -10.95
C PHE A 147 -5.73 5.36 -11.05
N LEU A 148 -7.05 5.33 -11.17
CA LEU A 148 -7.82 4.14 -11.53
C LEU A 148 -8.28 4.30 -12.97
N ASN A 149 -7.93 3.36 -13.84
CA ASN A 149 -8.56 3.23 -15.15
C ASN A 149 -9.69 2.20 -15.06
N ALA A 150 -10.89 2.62 -15.44
CA ALA A 150 -12.02 1.73 -15.68
C ALA A 150 -12.21 1.59 -17.19
N TYR A 151 -12.21 0.34 -17.67
CA TYR A 151 -12.44 0.03 -19.08
C TYR A 151 -13.82 -0.60 -19.22
N LEU A 152 -14.68 0.01 -20.04
CA LEU A 152 -15.99 -0.52 -20.36
C LEU A 152 -16.11 -0.79 -21.86
N PRO A 153 -16.81 -1.85 -22.28
CA PRO A 153 -17.07 -2.09 -23.69
C PRO A 153 -18.03 -1.04 -24.26
N THR A 154 -17.88 -0.73 -25.53
CA THR A 154 -18.78 0.09 -26.35
C THR A 154 -19.53 -0.80 -27.35
N GLU A 155 -20.54 -0.27 -28.05
CA GLU A 155 -21.33 -1.07 -29.01
C GLU A 155 -20.54 -1.51 -30.25
N ASP A 156 -19.54 -0.71 -30.65
CA ASP A 156 -18.68 -0.99 -31.81
C ASP A 156 -17.59 -2.04 -31.53
N GLY A 157 -17.59 -2.64 -30.34
CA GLY A 157 -16.60 -3.62 -29.89
C GLY A 157 -15.28 -3.01 -29.44
N SER A 158 -15.16 -1.69 -29.43
CA SER A 158 -14.05 -0.99 -28.79
C SER A 158 -14.28 -0.86 -27.27
N TRP A 159 -13.40 -0.12 -26.60
CA TRP A 159 -13.42 0.08 -25.16
C TRP A 159 -13.32 1.57 -24.85
N VAL A 160 -14.12 2.04 -23.91
CA VAL A 160 -13.90 3.36 -23.32
C VAL A 160 -13.08 3.23 -22.05
N ARG A 161 -11.98 3.98 -21.97
CA ARG A 161 -11.17 4.13 -20.76
C ARG A 161 -11.60 5.39 -20.02
N MET A 162 -12.11 5.21 -18.82
CA MET A 162 -12.34 6.29 -17.86
C MET A 162 -11.17 6.35 -16.88
N THR A 163 -10.46 7.47 -16.83
CA THR A 163 -9.39 7.69 -15.85
C THR A 163 -9.93 8.46 -14.65
N LEU A 164 -10.02 7.78 -13.52
CA LEU A 164 -10.48 8.32 -12.25
C LEU A 164 -9.30 8.67 -11.36
N ARG A 165 -9.39 9.82 -10.69
CA ARG A 165 -8.47 10.23 -9.65
C ARG A 165 -9.22 10.66 -8.41
N ARG A 166 -8.55 10.55 -7.27
CA ARG A 166 -9.05 11.09 -6.02
C ARG A 166 -8.52 12.50 -5.81
N GLU A 167 -9.37 13.48 -6.06
CA GLU A 167 -9.05 14.90 -5.88
C GLU A 167 -9.77 15.45 -4.65
N LYS A 168 -9.02 16.08 -3.73
CA LYS A 168 -9.56 16.61 -2.46
C LYS A 168 -10.41 15.60 -1.68
N GLY A 169 -10.08 14.31 -1.79
CA GLY A 169 -10.78 13.22 -1.09
C GLY A 169 -11.96 12.60 -1.85
N VAL A 170 -12.38 13.17 -2.98
CA VAL A 170 -13.52 12.72 -3.79
C VAL A 170 -13.02 12.09 -5.09
N TRP A 171 -13.66 11.01 -5.54
CA TRP A 171 -13.37 10.40 -6.83
C TRP A 171 -13.98 11.21 -7.96
N GLN A 172 -13.21 11.46 -9.00
CA GLN A 172 -13.62 12.24 -10.17
C GLN A 172 -13.04 11.63 -11.44
N VAL A 173 -13.80 11.72 -12.53
CA VAL A 173 -13.31 11.40 -13.87
C VAL A 173 -12.45 12.58 -14.35
N THR A 174 -11.20 12.28 -14.70
CA THR A 174 -10.22 13.30 -15.12
C THR A 174 -9.86 13.21 -16.60
N ALA A 175 -10.11 12.06 -17.21
CA ALA A 175 -9.94 11.83 -18.63
C ALA A 175 -10.87 10.70 -19.10
N LEU A 176 -11.25 10.79 -20.37
CA LEU A 176 -11.93 9.73 -21.12
C LEU A 176 -11.04 9.38 -22.31
N ALA A 177 -11.12 8.18 -22.85
CA ALA A 177 -10.48 7.85 -24.12
C ALA A 177 -11.20 6.67 -24.78
N ALA A 178 -11.26 6.67 -26.10
CA ALA A 178 -11.64 5.49 -26.87
C ALA A 178 -10.38 4.65 -27.15
N GLU A 179 -10.44 3.36 -26.86
CA GLU A 179 -9.36 2.39 -27.02
C GLU A 179 -9.87 1.27 -27.92
N PRO A 180 -9.19 0.93 -29.03
CA PRO A 180 -9.67 -0.09 -29.97
C PRO A 180 -9.66 -1.50 -29.37
N VAL A 181 -8.80 -1.73 -28.37
CA VAL A 181 -8.65 -3.00 -27.67
C VAL A 181 -8.45 -2.73 -26.18
N LEU A 182 -8.91 -3.65 -25.35
CA LEU A 182 -8.53 -3.65 -23.93
C LEU A 182 -7.01 -3.84 -23.87
N PRO A 183 -6.25 -2.87 -23.32
CA PRO A 183 -4.80 -3.02 -23.23
C PRO A 183 -4.48 -4.29 -22.45
N THR A 184 -3.55 -5.13 -22.88
CA THR A 184 -3.02 -6.23 -22.05
C THR A 184 -1.91 -5.67 -21.14
N GLU A 185 -1.90 -6.07 -19.86
CA GLU A 185 -0.84 -5.65 -18.91
C GLU A 185 0.53 -6.23 -19.25
#